data_AF-A0A968IDW9-F1
#
_entry.id   AF-A0A968IDW9-F1
#
_cell.length_a   1.000
_cell.length_b   1.000
_cell.length_c   1.000
_cell.angle_alpha   90.00
_cell.angle_beta   90.00
_cell.angle_gamma   90.00
#
_symmetry.space_group_name_H-M   'P 1'
#
loop_
_entity.id
_entity.type
_entity.pdbx_description
1 polymer ?
#
loop_
_entity_poly.entity_id
_entity_poly.type
_entity_poly.pdbx_seq_one_letter_code
_entity_poly.pdbx_strand_id
1 'polypeptide(L)'
;MVSSGSEQPEIIQTERGLTISGTRITLYDVMDYFTAGYPAKLIREKLCLTEAQVNAALSYIEVHQAKVKAEYQQVLQIAEDNRKYWEERNREHFARLAAMPPKSGQEAIRAKLQAWKDRLESKVGIFGLTTICEDKQHYYGVRSRLKAGLNGYQFALLSLKRLAYSKIVAIVWFGRLLKAIR
;
A
#
# COMPACT_ATOMS: atom_id res chain seq x y z
N MET A 1 34.33 -1.84 24.96
CA MET A 1 33.31 -1.37 25.92
C MET A 1 32.20 -0.71 25.11
N VAL A 2 31.08 -1.40 24.90
CA VAL A 2 29.92 -0.82 24.18
C VAL A 2 29.04 -0.17 25.23
N SER A 3 28.95 1.15 25.19
CA SER A 3 28.11 1.95 26.08
C SER A 3 26.64 1.65 25.79
N SER A 4 25.98 1.03 26.75
CA SER A 4 24.53 0.90 26.82
C SER A 4 23.92 2.27 27.13
N GLY A 5 23.35 2.91 26.12
CA GLY A 5 22.76 4.25 26.22
C GLY A 5 21.30 4.29 25.80
N SER A 6 20.40 4.20 26.80
CA SER A 6 19.00 4.66 26.84
C SER A 6 17.90 3.96 26.01
N GLU A 7 16.80 3.67 26.71
CA GLU A 7 15.52 3.08 26.26
C GLU A 7 14.70 3.99 25.32
N GLN A 8 15.35 4.78 24.46
CA GLN A 8 14.68 5.61 23.47
C GLN A 8 14.68 4.90 22.11
N PRO A 9 13.56 4.87 21.38
CA PRO A 9 13.53 4.28 20.05
C PRO A 9 14.45 5.07 19.12
N GLU A 10 15.58 4.45 18.79
CA GLU A 10 16.62 5.05 17.98
C GLU A 10 16.28 4.97 16.48
N ILE A 11 16.60 6.03 15.74
CA ILE A 11 16.56 6.01 14.28
C ILE A 11 17.90 5.48 13.77
N ILE A 12 17.87 4.33 13.09
CA ILE A 12 19.05 3.62 12.64
C ILE A 12 19.14 3.72 11.12
N GLN A 13 20.34 4.02 10.61
CA GLN A 13 20.61 3.96 9.17
C GLN A 13 20.88 2.51 8.75
N THR A 14 20.09 1.99 7.82
CA THR A 14 20.24 0.65 7.26
C THR A 14 20.44 0.72 5.75
N GLU A 15 20.66 -0.42 5.10
CA GLU A 15 20.71 -0.55 3.64
C GLU A 15 19.43 -0.02 2.94
N ARG A 16 18.29 0.00 3.65
CA ARG A 16 17.00 0.50 3.14
C ARG A 16 16.79 2.00 3.38
N GLY A 17 17.74 2.65 4.06
CA GLY A 17 17.62 4.01 4.56
C GLY A 17 17.30 4.08 6.05
N LEU A 18 16.84 5.25 6.48
CA LEU A 18 16.56 5.56 7.89
C LEU A 18 15.34 4.78 8.39
N THR A 19 15.54 3.95 9.41
CA THR A 19 14.55 2.98 9.92
C THR A 19 14.37 3.16 11.42
N ILE A 20 13.14 3.00 11.90
CA ILE A 20 12.84 3.03 13.34
C ILE A 20 13.30 1.70 13.97
N SER A 21 14.14 1.78 15.01
CA SER A 21 14.67 0.61 15.71
C SER A 21 13.58 -0.35 16.18
N GLY A 22 13.85 -1.65 16.05
CA GLY A 22 12.92 -2.72 16.37
C GLY A 22 11.82 -2.94 15.32
N THR A 23 11.82 -2.18 14.21
CA THR A 23 10.84 -2.33 13.14
C THR A 23 11.49 -2.39 11.76
N ARG A 24 10.71 -2.78 10.75
CA ARG A 24 11.07 -2.62 9.33
C ARG A 24 10.40 -1.39 8.70
N ILE A 25 9.99 -0.43 9.53
CA ILE A 25 9.26 0.76 9.11
C ILE A 25 10.27 1.88 8.92
N THR A 26 10.31 2.41 7.70
CA THR A 26 11.22 3.51 7.35
C THR A 26 10.63 4.84 7.79
N LEU A 27 11.50 5.82 7.98
CA LEU A 27 11.05 7.20 8.17
C LEU A 27 10.28 7.74 6.96
N TYR A 28 10.52 7.20 5.77
CA TYR A 28 9.78 7.54 4.55
C TYR A 28 8.31 7.09 4.64
N ASP A 29 8.04 5.92 5.23
CA ASP A 29 6.67 5.47 5.48
C ASP A 29 5.94 6.40 6.46
N VAL A 30 6.65 6.97 7.45
CA VAL A 30 6.09 7.98 8.36
C VAL A 30 5.87 9.31 7.62
N MET A 31 6.80 9.70 6.76
CA MET A 31 6.73 10.91 5.93
C MET A 31 5.52 10.92 4.99
N ASP A 32 5.09 9.77 4.46
CA ASP A 32 3.88 9.66 3.64
C ASP A 32 2.64 10.18 4.40
N TYR A 33 2.49 9.79 5.66
CA TYR A 33 1.36 10.23 6.49
C TYR A 33 1.56 11.62 7.07
N PHE A 34 2.80 11.96 7.46
CA PHE A 34 3.11 13.29 7.98
C PHE A 34 2.86 14.37 6.93
N THR A 35 3.32 14.17 5.69
CA THR A 35 3.12 15.11 4.57
C THR A 35 1.64 15.21 4.18
N ALA A 36 0.86 14.14 4.39
CA ALA A 36 -0.58 14.16 4.17
C ALA A 36 -1.38 14.74 5.36
N GLY A 37 -0.72 15.28 6.38
CA GLY A 37 -1.35 16.02 7.48
C GLY A 37 -2.03 15.13 8.53
N TYR A 38 -1.67 13.86 8.62
CA TYR A 38 -2.27 12.95 9.58
C TYR A 38 -1.78 13.22 11.01
N PRO A 39 -2.66 13.17 12.03
CA PRO A 39 -2.24 13.31 13.43
C PRO A 39 -1.41 12.11 13.89
N ALA A 40 -0.46 12.32 14.78
CA ALA A 40 0.47 11.30 15.28
C ALA A 40 -0.23 10.02 15.78
N LYS A 41 -1.37 10.16 16.46
CA LYS A 41 -2.19 9.03 16.92
C LYS A 41 -2.64 8.12 15.77
N LEU A 42 -3.01 8.70 14.63
CA LEU A 42 -3.46 7.95 13.47
C LEU A 42 -2.28 7.31 12.74
N ILE A 43 -1.12 7.99 12.66
CA ILE A 43 0.13 7.43 12.13
C ILE A 43 0.52 6.18 12.93
N ARG A 44 0.47 6.28 14.27
CA ARG A 44 0.74 5.17 15.19
C ARG A 44 -0.12 3.95 14.88
N GLU A 45 -1.43 4.15 14.76
CA GLU A 45 -2.38 3.08 14.50
C GLU A 45 -2.20 2.46 13.11
N LYS A 46 -1.93 3.27 12.08
CA LYS A 46 -1.74 2.79 10.71
C LYS A 46 -0.44 2.01 10.54
N LEU A 47 0.63 2.47 11.17
CA LEU A 47 1.95 1.83 11.10
C LEU A 47 2.16 0.79 12.19
N CYS A 48 1.23 0.64 13.13
CA CYS A 48 1.34 -0.26 14.28
C CYS A 48 2.63 -0.01 15.09
N LEU A 49 2.96 1.27 15.29
CA LEU A 49 4.12 1.73 16.06
C LEU A 49 3.75 1.96 17.53
N THR A 50 4.73 1.96 18.43
CA THR A 50 4.52 2.45 19.79
C THR A 50 4.50 3.98 19.81
N GLU A 51 3.95 4.57 20.88
CA GLU A 51 3.92 6.02 21.03
C GLU A 51 5.32 6.63 21.07
N ALA A 52 6.25 6.00 21.80
CA ALA A 52 7.64 6.40 21.83
C ALA A 52 8.27 6.39 20.43
N GLN A 53 8.00 5.35 19.62
CA GLN A 53 8.54 5.22 18.26
C GLN A 53 8.03 6.31 17.32
N VAL A 54 6.74 6.63 17.39
CA VAL A 54 6.17 7.71 16.57
C VAL A 54 6.74 9.06 16.98
N ASN A 55 6.83 9.33 18.28
CA ASN A 55 7.37 10.60 18.77
C ASN A 55 8.85 10.75 18.38
N ALA A 56 9.67 9.70 18.53
CA ALA A 56 11.06 9.73 18.09
C ALA A 56 11.20 9.95 16.58
N ALA A 57 10.35 9.31 15.77
CA ALA A 57 10.34 9.51 14.32
C ALA A 57 9.97 10.96 13.95
N LEU A 58 8.91 11.52 14.55
CA LEU A 58 8.48 12.89 14.28
C LEU A 58 9.54 13.91 14.74
N SER A 59 10.09 13.76 15.94
CA SER A 59 11.18 14.62 16.43
C SER A 59 12.41 14.55 15.53
N TYR A 60 12.77 13.36 15.03
CA TYR A 60 13.89 13.21 14.09
C TYR A 60 13.62 13.93 12.76
N ILE A 61 12.39 13.82 12.23
CA ILE A 61 11.98 14.53 11.00
C ILE A 61 12.07 16.04 11.19
N GLU A 62 11.63 16.56 12.33
CA GLU A 62 11.69 18.00 12.62
C GLU A 62 13.13 18.51 12.71
N VAL A 63 14.01 17.79 13.42
CA VAL A 63 15.42 18.17 13.58
C VAL A 63 16.21 18.06 12.27
N HIS A 64 15.92 17.04 11.45
CA HIS A 64 16.68 16.73 10.23
C HIS A 64 15.89 16.96 8.93
N GLN A 65 14.94 17.90 8.95
CA GLN A 65 13.95 18.08 7.89
C GLN A 65 14.55 18.16 6.48
N ALA A 66 15.61 18.95 6.29
CA ALA A 66 16.24 19.13 4.98
C ALA A 66 16.81 17.81 4.43
N LYS A 67 17.54 17.06 5.26
CA LYS A 67 18.14 15.77 4.89
C LYS A 67 17.07 14.73 4.59
N VAL A 68 16.12 14.56 5.50
CA VAL A 68 15.05 13.56 5.37
C VAL A 68 14.18 13.86 4.14
N LYS A 69 13.86 15.13 3.89
CA LYS A 69 13.07 15.53 2.71
C LYS A 69 13.81 15.25 1.41
N ALA A 70 15.13 15.50 1.35
CA ALA A 70 15.93 15.20 0.17
C ALA A 70 15.97 13.70 -0.14
N GLU A 71 16.26 12.86 0.86
CA GLU A 71 16.25 11.40 0.71
C GLU A 71 14.86 10.89 0.34
N TYR A 72 13.80 11.42 0.96
CA TYR A 72 12.42 11.07 0.65
C TYR A 72 12.05 11.37 -0.82
N GLN A 73 12.43 12.53 -1.36
CA GLN A 73 12.17 12.84 -2.78
C GLN A 73 12.88 11.88 -3.73
N GLN A 74 14.11 11.46 -3.41
CA GLN A 74 14.82 10.46 -4.21
C GLN A 74 14.09 9.11 -4.20
N VAL A 75 13.59 8.67 -3.04
CA VAL A 75 12.81 7.43 -2.91
C VAL A 75 11.53 7.48 -3.74
N LEU A 76 10.80 8.60 -3.72
CA LEU A 76 9.60 8.78 -4.55
C LEU A 76 9.91 8.69 -6.04
N GLN A 77 11.00 9.33 -6.49
CA GLN A 77 11.43 9.28 -7.88
C GLN A 77 11.77 7.85 -8.31
N ILE A 78 12.56 7.14 -7.51
CA ILE A 78 12.94 5.75 -7.79
C ILE A 78 11.70 4.84 -7.82
N ALA A 79 10.75 5.04 -6.90
CA ALA A 79 9.52 4.26 -6.86
C ALA A 79 8.67 4.47 -8.14
N GLU A 80 8.58 5.72 -8.60
CA GLU A 80 7.85 6.08 -9.81
C GLU A 80 8.52 5.54 -11.08
N ASP A 81 9.84 5.62 -11.17
CA ASP A 81 10.60 5.09 -12.30
C ASP A 81 10.49 3.56 -12.37
N ASN A 82 10.59 2.89 -11.22
CA ASN A 82 10.35 1.46 -11.11
C ASN A 82 8.93 1.08 -11.55
N ARG A 83 7.92 1.85 -11.14
CA ARG A 83 6.52 1.65 -11.53
C ARG A 83 6.39 1.73 -13.05
N LYS A 84 6.88 2.81 -13.67
CA LYS A 84 6.83 3.00 -15.13
C LYS A 84 7.55 1.90 -15.89
N TYR A 85 8.74 1.52 -15.42
CA TYR A 85 9.55 0.45 -16.02
C TYR A 85 8.77 -0.87 -16.07
N TRP A 86 8.15 -1.27 -14.96
CA TRP A 86 7.39 -2.52 -14.90
C TRP A 86 6.05 -2.44 -15.62
N GLU A 87 5.37 -1.30 -15.60
CA GLU A 87 4.13 -1.11 -16.35
C GLU A 87 4.36 -1.25 -17.85
N GLU A 88 5.42 -0.64 -18.37
CA GLU A 88 5.75 -0.71 -19.79
C GLU A 88 6.06 -2.15 -20.21
N ARG A 89 6.92 -2.85 -19.46
CA ARG A 89 7.27 -4.24 -19.78
C ARG A 89 6.08 -5.19 -19.63
N ASN A 90 5.19 -4.94 -18.68
CA ASN A 90 4.04 -5.78 -18.46
C ASN A 90 2.91 -5.50 -19.46
N ARG A 91 2.96 -4.39 -20.22
CA ARG A 91 1.91 -3.98 -21.17
C ARG A 91 1.66 -5.08 -22.21
N GLU A 92 2.70 -5.49 -22.93
CA GLU A 92 2.58 -6.52 -23.97
C GLU A 92 2.21 -7.90 -23.39
N HIS A 93 2.79 -8.24 -22.24
CA HIS A 93 2.50 -9.51 -21.57
C HIS A 93 1.03 -9.59 -21.15
N PHE A 94 0.48 -8.53 -20.55
CA PHE A 94 -0.94 -8.47 -20.21
C PHE A 94 -1.84 -8.44 -21.45
N ALA A 95 -1.45 -7.76 -22.53
CA ALA A 95 -2.20 -7.77 -23.78
C ALA A 95 -2.28 -9.18 -24.37
N ARG A 96 -1.16 -9.91 -24.36
CA ARG A 96 -1.08 -11.31 -24.81
C ARG A 96 -1.95 -12.22 -23.95
N LEU A 97 -1.88 -12.09 -22.63
CA LEU A 97 -2.72 -12.87 -21.70
C LEU A 97 -4.22 -12.57 -21.88
N ALA A 98 -4.58 -11.34 -22.22
CA ALA A 98 -5.97 -10.95 -22.48
C ALA A 98 -6.49 -11.51 -23.82
N ALA A 99 -5.62 -11.60 -24.83
CA ALA A 99 -5.95 -12.17 -26.14
C ALA A 99 -6.00 -13.71 -26.13
N MET A 100 -5.37 -14.37 -25.15
CA MET A 100 -5.41 -15.84 -25.05
C MET A 100 -6.83 -16.34 -24.76
N PRO A 101 -7.32 -17.33 -25.52
CA PRO A 101 -8.64 -17.89 -25.27
C PRO A 101 -8.69 -18.57 -23.90
N PRO A 102 -9.90 -18.66 -23.30
CA PRO A 102 -10.13 -19.48 -22.12
C PRO A 102 -9.57 -20.89 -22.29
N LYS A 103 -8.88 -21.40 -21.26
CA LYS A 103 -8.53 -22.83 -21.22
C LYS A 103 -9.83 -23.63 -21.11
N SER A 104 -10.00 -24.61 -22.00
CA SER A 104 -11.12 -25.55 -21.96
C SER A 104 -11.15 -26.31 -20.63
N GLY A 105 -12.32 -26.51 -20.05
CA GLY A 105 -12.52 -27.18 -18.76
C GLY A 105 -12.46 -26.26 -17.54
N GLN A 106 -12.30 -24.94 -17.73
CA GLN A 106 -12.34 -23.93 -16.65
C GLN A 106 -13.63 -23.10 -16.61
N GLU A 107 -14.63 -23.47 -17.42
CA GLU A 107 -15.87 -22.71 -17.61
C GLU A 107 -16.63 -22.56 -16.28
N ALA A 108 -16.74 -23.64 -15.51
CA ALA A 108 -17.41 -23.63 -14.20
C ALA A 108 -16.69 -22.74 -13.17
N ILE A 109 -15.36 -22.70 -13.20
CA ILE A 109 -14.57 -21.83 -12.31
C ILE A 109 -14.74 -20.37 -12.71
N ARG A 110 -14.73 -20.07 -14.01
CA ARG A 110 -14.93 -18.72 -14.53
C ARG A 110 -16.34 -18.21 -14.28
N ALA A 111 -17.36 -19.06 -14.42
CA ALA A 111 -18.74 -18.71 -14.07
C ALA A 111 -18.87 -18.36 -12.58
N LYS A 112 -18.21 -19.11 -11.68
CA LYS A 112 -18.15 -18.76 -10.26
C LYS A 112 -17.45 -17.43 -10.03
N LEU A 113 -16.32 -17.18 -10.69
CA LEU A 113 -15.58 -15.91 -10.57
C LEU A 113 -16.41 -14.72 -11.07
N GLN A 114 -17.13 -14.89 -12.18
CA GLN A 114 -18.01 -13.86 -12.74
C GLN A 114 -19.17 -13.57 -11.79
N ALA A 115 -19.85 -14.59 -11.28
CA ALA A 115 -20.92 -14.41 -10.29
C ALA A 115 -20.43 -13.70 -9.01
N TRP A 116 -19.20 -13.98 -8.56
CA TRP A 116 -18.57 -13.26 -7.44
C TRP A 116 -18.26 -11.81 -7.79
N LYS A 117 -17.79 -11.54 -9.01
CA LYS A 117 -17.56 -10.18 -9.50
C LYS A 117 -18.86 -9.39 -9.52
N ASP A 118 -19.92 -9.94 -10.10
CA ASP A 118 -21.24 -9.29 -10.19
C ASP A 118 -21.85 -9.06 -8.81
N ARG A 119 -21.67 -10.02 -7.87
CA ARG A 119 -22.07 -9.86 -6.46
C ARG A 119 -21.32 -8.73 -5.76
N LEU A 120 -20.03 -8.54 -6.04
CA LEU A 120 -19.26 -7.45 -5.47
C LEU A 120 -19.67 -6.11 -6.10
N GLU A 121 -19.83 -6.05 -7.42
CA GLU A 121 -20.24 -4.84 -8.13
C GLU A 121 -21.67 -4.41 -7.75
N SER A 122 -22.60 -5.34 -7.62
CA SER A 122 -23.96 -5.05 -7.10
C SER A 122 -23.94 -4.58 -5.65
N LYS A 123 -23.11 -5.15 -4.78
CA LYS A 123 -22.97 -4.66 -3.39
C LYS A 123 -22.35 -3.26 -3.34
N VAL A 124 -21.38 -2.97 -4.22
CA VAL A 124 -20.79 -1.63 -4.37
C VAL A 124 -21.79 -0.64 -4.98
N GLY A 125 -22.69 -1.10 -5.84
CA GLY A 125 -23.79 -0.30 -6.40
C GLY A 125 -24.96 -0.07 -5.43
N ILE A 126 -25.25 -1.02 -4.53
CA ILE A 126 -26.27 -0.91 -3.49
C ILE A 126 -25.77 -0.05 -2.31
N PHE A 127 -24.46 -0.04 -2.03
CA PHE A 127 -23.82 0.86 -1.08
C PHE A 127 -23.30 2.10 -1.82
N GLY A 128 -24.24 2.92 -2.32
CA GLY A 128 -23.95 4.05 -3.20
C GLY A 128 -22.82 4.96 -2.71
N LEU A 129 -21.80 5.14 -3.55
CA LEU A 129 -20.98 6.34 -3.81
C LEU A 129 -20.42 7.22 -2.67
N THR A 130 -20.57 6.92 -1.38
CA THR A 130 -20.06 7.78 -0.28
C THR A 130 -19.00 7.18 0.64
N THR A 131 -18.55 5.93 0.45
CA THR A 131 -17.58 5.34 1.42
C THR A 131 -16.27 4.79 0.84
N ILE A 132 -16.00 4.90 -0.46
CA ILE A 132 -14.71 4.43 -0.99
C ILE A 132 -13.55 5.40 -0.66
N CYS A 133 -13.84 6.66 -0.29
CA CYS A 133 -12.83 7.57 0.25
C CYS A 133 -12.50 7.30 1.73
N GLU A 134 -13.40 6.68 2.51
CA GLU A 134 -13.17 6.41 3.94
C GLU A 134 -12.64 4.99 4.21
N ASP A 135 -12.89 4.03 3.30
CA ASP A 135 -12.47 2.64 3.48
C ASP A 135 -10.99 2.32 3.16
N LYS A 136 -10.16 3.36 2.99
CA LYS A 136 -8.72 3.19 3.27
C LYS A 136 -8.50 2.82 4.74
N GLN A 137 -9.42 3.13 5.65
CA GLN A 137 -9.18 2.91 7.07
C GLN A 137 -9.40 1.47 7.55
N HIS A 138 -10.33 0.72 6.97
CA HIS A 138 -10.67 -0.63 7.43
C HIS A 138 -9.66 -1.70 6.99
N TYR A 139 -9.00 -1.52 5.84
CA TYR A 139 -8.04 -2.49 5.32
C TYR A 139 -6.71 -2.54 6.10
N TYR A 140 -6.34 -1.46 6.81
CA TYR A 140 -5.18 -1.45 7.69
C TYR A 140 -5.48 -1.96 9.11
N GLY A 141 -6.76 -1.99 9.54
CA GLY A 141 -7.17 -2.46 10.87
C GLY A 141 -7.30 -3.98 11.02
N VAL A 142 -7.56 -4.71 9.93
CA VAL A 142 -7.65 -6.18 9.94
C VAL A 142 -6.25 -6.84 9.97
N ARG A 143 -5.19 -6.08 9.66
CA ARG A 143 -3.80 -6.54 9.61
C ARG A 143 -3.16 -6.77 10.98
N SER A 144 -3.69 -6.20 12.06
CA SER A 144 -3.13 -6.33 13.42
C SER A 144 -3.67 -7.54 14.19
N ARG A 145 -4.82 -8.12 13.80
CA ARG A 145 -5.43 -9.26 14.51
C ARG A 145 -5.26 -10.63 13.82
N LEU A 146 -4.75 -10.67 12.59
CA LEU A 146 -4.54 -11.91 11.81
C LEU A 146 -3.07 -12.32 11.65
N LYS A 147 -2.13 -11.70 12.39
CA LYS A 147 -0.69 -12.09 12.37
C LYS A 147 -0.37 -13.32 13.22
N ALA A 148 -1.32 -13.85 13.99
CA ALA A 148 -1.17 -15.12 14.68
C ALA A 148 -1.78 -16.25 13.84
N GLY A 149 -1.00 -16.82 12.90
CA GLY A 149 -1.28 -18.17 12.37
C GLY A 149 -1.70 -18.34 10.90
N LEU A 150 -1.23 -17.52 9.95
CA LEU A 150 -1.52 -17.73 8.52
C LEU A 150 -0.28 -18.22 7.75
N ASN A 151 -0.39 -19.39 7.09
CA ASN A 151 0.65 -20.03 6.27
C ASN A 151 0.76 -19.42 4.85
N GLY A 152 1.91 -19.66 4.19
CA GLY A 152 2.38 -18.97 2.97
C GLY A 152 1.42 -18.86 1.77
N TYR A 153 0.41 -19.73 1.66
CA TYR A 153 -0.61 -19.65 0.61
C TYR A 153 -1.56 -18.44 0.77
N GLN A 154 -1.75 -17.94 1.99
CA GLN A 154 -2.61 -16.79 2.24
C GLN A 154 -1.91 -15.44 1.99
N PHE A 155 -0.58 -15.42 1.99
CA PHE A 155 0.22 -14.26 1.56
C PHE A 155 0.11 -14.00 0.05
N ALA A 156 0.04 -15.06 -0.76
CA ALA A 156 -0.14 -14.96 -2.22
C ALA A 156 -1.52 -14.37 -2.60
N LEU A 157 -2.58 -14.72 -1.86
CA LEU A 157 -3.93 -14.16 -2.02
C LEU A 157 -4.02 -12.68 -1.63
N LEU A 158 -3.25 -12.23 -0.64
CA LEU A 158 -3.14 -10.81 -0.28
C LEU A 158 -2.40 -9.99 -1.35
N SER A 159 -1.40 -10.59 -2.01
CA SER A 159 -0.69 -9.96 -3.14
C SER A 159 -1.58 -9.83 -4.39
N LEU A 160 -2.41 -10.84 -4.67
CA LEU A 160 -3.41 -10.78 -5.75
C LEU A 160 -4.51 -9.74 -5.49
N LYS A 161 -4.94 -9.56 -4.23
CA LYS A 161 -5.88 -8.49 -3.85
C LYS A 161 -5.28 -7.08 -4.03
N ARG A 162 -3.97 -6.91 -3.84
CA ARG A 162 -3.23 -5.66 -4.07
C ARG A 162 -3.23 -5.26 -5.57
N LEU A 163 -3.08 -6.24 -6.46
CA LEU A 163 -3.15 -6.05 -7.92
C LEU A 163 -4.57 -5.81 -8.44
N ALA A 164 -5.58 -6.44 -7.83
CA ALA A 164 -6.97 -6.20 -8.16
C ALA A 164 -7.43 -4.78 -7.79
N TYR A 165 -6.97 -4.26 -6.64
CA TYR A 165 -7.29 -2.89 -6.20
C TYR A 165 -6.67 -1.81 -7.10
N SER A 166 -5.44 -2.01 -7.58
CA SER A 166 -4.79 -1.07 -8.51
C SER A 166 -5.49 -1.03 -9.88
N LYS A 167 -5.95 -2.18 -10.40
CA LYS A 167 -6.68 -2.25 -11.68
C LYS A 167 -8.07 -1.62 -11.60
N ILE A 168 -8.78 -1.76 -10.48
CA ILE A 168 -10.10 -1.15 -10.28
C ILE A 168 -10.00 0.39 -10.17
N VAL A 169 -8.98 0.91 -9.48
CA VAL A 169 -8.72 2.36 -9.39
C VAL A 169 -8.38 2.95 -10.76
N ALA A 170 -7.58 2.26 -11.58
CA ALA A 170 -7.25 2.71 -12.94
C ALA A 170 -8.48 2.76 -13.87
N ILE A 171 -9.40 1.78 -13.79
CA ILE A 171 -10.62 1.74 -14.60
C ILE A 171 -11.58 2.89 -14.24
N VAL A 172 -11.72 3.19 -12.94
CA VAL A 172 -12.57 4.30 -12.46
C VAL A 172 -11.99 5.67 -12.87
N TRP A 173 -10.67 5.81 -12.88
CA TRP A 173 -10.01 7.05 -13.33
C TRP A 173 -10.13 7.25 -14.85
N PHE A 174 -9.99 6.17 -15.64
CA PHE A 174 -10.14 6.20 -17.10
C PHE A 174 -11.57 6.54 -17.54
N GLY A 175 -12.58 6.07 -16.81
CA GLY A 175 -13.99 6.42 -17.07
C GLY A 175 -14.32 7.89 -16.79
N ARG A 176 -13.66 8.53 -15.81
CA ARG A 176 -13.82 9.97 -15.54
C ARG A 176 -13.11 10.84 -16.57
N LEU A 177 -11.97 10.39 -17.11
CA LEU A 177 -11.24 11.09 -18.17
C LEU A 177 -12.01 11.10 -19.50
N LEU A 178 -12.65 9.98 -19.88
CA LEU A 178 -13.48 9.87 -21.09
C LEU A 178 -14.75 10.75 -21.05
N LYS A 179 -15.24 11.11 -19.86
CA LYS A 179 -16.42 11.96 -19.67
C LYS A 179 -16.10 13.46 -19.66
N ALA A 180 -14.81 13.83 -19.60
CA ALA A 180 -14.34 15.22 -19.63
C ALA A 180 -13.88 15.67 -21.03
N ILE A 181 -13.84 14.76 -22.01
CA ILE A 181 -13.38 15.01 -23.40
C ILE A 181 -14.59 15.05 -24.37
N ARG A 182 -15.82 15.06 -23.86
CA ARG A 182 -17.07 15.22 -24.62
C ARG A 182 -17.87 16.38 -24.06
#